data_AF-A0A955L9Z4-F1
#
_entry.id   AF-A0A955L9Z4-F1
#
_cell.length_a   1.000
_cell.length_b   1.000
_cell.length_c   1.000
_cell.angle_alpha   90.00
_cell.angle_beta   90.00
_cell.angle_gamma   90.00
#
_symmetry.space_group_name_H-M   'P 1'
#
loop_
_entity.id
_entity.type
_entity.pdbx_description
1 polymer ?
#
loop_
_entity_poly.entity_id
_entity_poly.type
_entity_poly.pdbx_seq_one_letter_code
_entity_poly.pdbx_strand_id
1 'polypeptide(L)'
;MPAYSFWPGSITLPSDLSQILRKLQRWTKEDGIEYEVSVFYADDDIVLTPVNRGTKWNVKVRHKVSLRYETLNEYRCQKIVEADNKVILRKQLPLSSIPKVPTVHLITNFHTHPPDTTRDGEARYSFFSTQDMNILLQSTNFCMGLACDTLWMVCKCDKTIGMIGENGQNTLQQISSRFFHGDEPVATLRDEMSRWGMVIYNGRIGNELKRIT
;
A
#
# COMPACT_ATOMS: atom_id res chain seq x y z
N MET A 1 20.07 -8.20 0.96
CA MET A 1 18.88 -7.73 0.21
C MET A 1 19.37 -7.22 -1.14
N PRO A 2 18.69 -7.54 -2.25
CA PRO A 2 19.10 -7.05 -3.56
C PRO A 2 18.92 -5.53 -3.63
N ALA A 3 19.80 -4.86 -4.37
CA ALA A 3 19.75 -3.42 -4.62
C ALA A 3 18.46 -3.05 -5.37
N TYR A 4 17.54 -2.33 -4.72
CA TYR A 4 16.31 -1.67 -5.17
C TYR A 4 16.54 -0.57 -6.25
N SER A 5 17.36 -0.87 -7.25
CA SER A 5 17.77 0.09 -8.28
C SER A 5 16.85 0.08 -9.50
N PHE A 6 15.95 -0.91 -9.64
CA PHE A 6 15.06 -1.01 -10.79
C PHE A 6 13.64 -1.42 -10.41
N TRP A 7 12.83 -0.43 -10.04
CA TRP A 7 11.37 -0.53 -10.09
C TRP A 7 10.90 -0.59 -11.56
N PRO A 8 9.97 -1.50 -11.94
CA PRO A 8 9.55 -1.70 -13.32
C PRO A 8 8.84 -0.47 -13.90
N GLY A 9 8.76 -0.37 -15.23
CA GLY A 9 8.00 0.71 -15.89
C GLY A 9 6.51 0.70 -15.54
N SER A 10 5.99 -0.46 -15.13
CA SER A 10 4.60 -0.63 -14.74
C SER A 10 4.38 -1.81 -13.80
N ILE A 11 3.24 -1.79 -13.09
CA ILE A 11 2.84 -2.81 -12.11
C ILE A 11 1.37 -3.17 -12.33
N THR A 12 1.06 -4.46 -12.35
CA THR A 12 -0.31 -4.96 -12.33
C THR A 12 -0.61 -5.59 -10.98
N LEU A 13 -1.68 -5.14 -10.34
CA LEU A 13 -2.10 -5.72 -9.06
C LEU A 13 -2.89 -7.01 -9.27
N PRO A 14 -2.76 -7.99 -8.36
CA PRO A 14 -3.65 -9.13 -8.29
C PRO A 14 -5.14 -8.74 -8.31
N SER A 15 -5.98 -9.59 -8.89
CA SER A 15 -7.40 -9.30 -9.10
C SER A 15 -8.18 -9.19 -7.78
N ASP A 16 -7.85 -10.02 -6.80
CA ASP A 16 -8.38 -10.02 -5.44
C ASP A 16 -8.04 -8.72 -4.69
N LEU A 17 -6.77 -8.29 -4.75
CA LEU A 17 -6.35 -6.99 -4.20
C LEU A 17 -7.11 -5.85 -4.89
N SER A 18 -7.19 -5.87 -6.22
CA SER A 18 -7.92 -4.84 -6.98
C SER A 18 -9.40 -4.77 -6.60
N GLN A 19 -10.05 -5.92 -6.36
CA GLN A 19 -11.43 -5.98 -5.90
C GLN A 19 -11.59 -5.39 -4.49
N ILE A 20 -10.66 -5.69 -3.58
CA ILE A 20 -10.68 -5.12 -2.23
C ILE A 20 -10.46 -3.61 -2.27
N LEU A 21 -9.50 -3.10 -3.04
CA LEU A 21 -9.27 -1.66 -3.16
C LEU A 21 -10.51 -0.91 -3.71
N ARG A 22 -11.22 -1.49 -4.68
CA ARG A 22 -12.51 -0.94 -5.15
C ARG A 22 -13.59 -0.93 -4.07
N LYS A 23 -13.60 -1.93 -3.18
CA LYS A 23 -14.52 -1.96 -2.03
C LYS A 23 -14.14 -0.87 -1.03
N LEU A 24 -12.86 -0.73 -0.68
CA LEU A 24 -12.40 0.33 0.23
C LEU A 24 -12.76 1.71 -0.28
N GLN A 25 -12.48 1.99 -1.55
CA GLN A 25 -12.81 3.27 -2.20
C GLN A 25 -14.31 3.58 -2.09
N ARG A 26 -15.16 2.56 -2.30
CA ARG A 26 -16.62 2.72 -2.22
C ARG A 26 -17.07 2.98 -0.78
N TRP A 27 -16.63 2.18 0.18
CA TRP A 27 -16.97 2.37 1.59
C TRP A 27 -16.48 3.71 2.10
N THR A 28 -15.32 4.17 1.66
CA THR A 28 -14.78 5.48 2.00
C THR A 28 -15.67 6.62 1.52
N LYS A 29 -16.20 6.52 0.30
CA LYS A 29 -17.16 7.49 -0.27
C LYS A 29 -18.49 7.46 0.47
N GLU A 30 -18.98 6.28 0.82
CA GLU A 30 -20.28 6.10 1.50
C GLU A 30 -20.22 6.56 2.96
N ASP A 31 -19.15 6.22 3.67
CA ASP A 31 -19.04 6.42 5.12
C ASP A 31 -18.29 7.72 5.50
N GLY A 32 -17.55 8.33 4.58
CA GLY A 32 -16.77 9.55 4.84
C GLY A 32 -15.58 9.33 5.78
N ILE A 33 -15.02 8.12 5.81
CA ILE A 33 -13.89 7.73 6.67
C ILE A 33 -12.87 6.88 5.90
N GLU A 34 -11.66 6.85 6.42
CA GLU A 34 -10.55 6.11 5.82
C GLU A 34 -10.64 4.60 6.11
N TYR A 35 -10.18 3.80 5.14
CA TYR A 35 -10.05 2.36 5.24
C TYR A 35 -8.65 1.93 4.82
N GLU A 36 -8.17 0.82 5.37
CA GLU A 36 -6.83 0.29 5.10
C GLU A 36 -6.85 -1.22 4.91
N VAL A 37 -5.93 -1.70 4.07
CA VAL A 37 -5.57 -3.11 3.94
C VAL A 37 -4.07 -3.25 3.78
N SER A 38 -3.49 -4.22 4.46
CA SER A 38 -2.08 -4.55 4.33
C SER A 38 -1.88 -5.78 3.45
N VAL A 39 -0.79 -5.76 2.67
CA VAL A 39 -0.40 -6.84 1.76
C VAL A 39 0.90 -7.46 2.27
N PHE A 40 0.86 -8.75 2.56
CA PHE A 40 2.03 -9.49 3.02
C PHE A 40 2.44 -10.53 1.98
N TYR A 41 3.75 -10.75 1.87
CA TYR A 41 4.32 -11.93 1.25
C TYR A 41 4.60 -12.95 2.35
N ALA A 42 4.01 -14.14 2.23
CA ALA A 42 4.19 -15.24 3.17
C ALA A 42 4.51 -16.51 2.37
N ASP A 43 5.79 -16.91 2.30
CA ASP A 43 6.32 -18.07 1.56
C ASP A 43 5.64 -18.35 0.22
N ASP A 44 5.91 -17.52 -0.79
CA ASP A 44 5.36 -17.61 -2.16
C ASP A 44 3.86 -17.34 -2.32
N ASP A 45 3.13 -17.00 -1.26
CA ASP A 45 1.76 -16.52 -1.35
C ASP A 45 1.69 -15.02 -0.98
N ILE A 46 0.91 -14.26 -1.75
CA ILE A 46 0.48 -12.91 -1.39
C ILE A 46 -0.80 -13.03 -0.57
N VAL A 47 -0.83 -12.41 0.59
CA VAL A 47 -1.97 -12.48 1.50
C VAL A 47 -2.40 -11.08 1.93
N LEU A 48 -3.70 -10.92 2.11
CA LEU A 48 -4.33 -9.66 2.48
C LEU A 48 -4.86 -9.75 3.90
N THR A 49 -4.61 -8.73 4.70
CA THR A 49 -5.16 -8.66 6.04
C THR A 49 -6.66 -8.35 6.01
N PRO A 50 -7.38 -8.62 7.12
CA PRO A 50 -8.70 -8.06 7.30
C PRO A 50 -8.67 -6.54 7.13
N VAL A 51 -9.68 -5.99 6.47
CA VAL A 51 -9.80 -4.54 6.28
C VAL A 51 -9.94 -3.86 7.63
N ASN A 52 -9.15 -2.80 7.84
CA ASN A 52 -9.29 -1.91 8.97
C ASN A 52 -10.08 -0.67 8.62
N ARG A 53 -10.91 -0.25 9.58
CA ARG A 53 -11.68 0.98 9.55
C ARG A 53 -10.96 2.01 10.40
N GLY A 54 -10.59 3.14 9.80
CA GLY A 54 -10.01 4.27 10.51
C GLY A 54 -11.05 5.22 11.08
N THR A 55 -10.57 6.43 11.33
CA THR A 55 -11.38 7.61 11.64
C THR A 55 -11.43 8.53 10.42
N LYS A 56 -12.10 9.68 10.53
CA LYS A 56 -12.07 10.72 9.51
C LYS A 56 -10.66 11.31 9.25
N TRP A 57 -9.74 11.16 10.21
CA TRP A 57 -8.46 11.87 10.21
C TRP A 57 -7.22 10.98 10.30
N ASN A 58 -7.40 9.67 10.50
CA ASN A 58 -6.31 8.69 10.49
C ASN A 58 -6.81 7.24 10.53
N VAL A 59 -5.98 6.34 10.00
CA VAL A 59 -5.98 4.90 10.27
C VAL A 59 -4.65 4.54 10.93
N LYS A 60 -4.66 4.06 12.19
CA LYS A 60 -3.45 3.51 12.83
C LYS A 60 -3.55 2.00 12.87
N VAL A 61 -2.67 1.33 12.13
CA VAL A 61 -2.71 -0.14 12.04
C VAL A 61 -1.33 -0.73 12.23
N ARG A 62 -1.29 -1.78 13.05
CA ARG A 62 -0.19 -2.73 13.16
C ARG A 62 -0.79 -4.14 13.10
N HIS A 63 -0.89 -4.69 11.90
CA HIS A 63 -1.29 -6.08 11.75
C HIS A 63 -0.19 -7.01 12.25
N LYS A 64 -0.59 -8.06 12.97
CA LYS A 64 0.31 -9.18 13.30
C LYS A 64 -0.02 -10.34 12.38
N VAL A 65 0.90 -10.64 11.46
CA VAL A 65 0.79 -11.80 10.56
C VAL A 65 1.74 -12.90 11.02
N SER A 66 1.21 -14.12 11.14
CA SER A 66 1.97 -15.33 11.44
C SER A 66 1.74 -16.39 10.39
N LEU A 67 2.81 -17.13 10.11
CA LEU A 67 2.82 -18.27 9.19
C LEU A 67 3.26 -19.50 9.97
N ARG A 68 2.52 -20.60 9.81
CA ARG A 68 2.88 -21.91 10.37
C ARG A 68 2.55 -23.03 9.40
N TYR A 69 3.23 -24.14 9.60
CA TYR A 69 3.02 -25.39 8.88
C TYR A 69 2.61 -26.48 9.88
N GLU A 70 1.53 -27.19 9.57
CA GLU A 70 1.05 -28.32 10.37
C GLU A 70 1.16 -29.60 9.54
N THR A 71 1.93 -30.58 10.00
CA THR A 71 2.03 -31.89 9.32
C THR A 71 0.69 -32.62 9.41
N LEU A 72 0.17 -33.07 8.26
CA LEU A 72 -1.09 -33.84 8.18
C LEU A 72 -0.83 -35.34 8.11
N ASN A 73 0.21 -35.74 7.37
CA ASN A 73 0.70 -37.11 7.26
C ASN A 73 2.14 -37.10 6.74
N GLU A 74 2.69 -38.28 6.48
CA GLU A 74 4.08 -38.48 6.02
C GLU A 74 4.42 -37.79 4.68
N TYR A 75 3.42 -37.41 3.87
CA TYR A 75 3.62 -36.75 2.57
C TYR A 75 3.10 -35.31 2.51
N ARG A 76 2.25 -34.88 3.44
CA ARG A 76 1.52 -33.61 3.33
C ARG A 76 1.57 -32.78 4.61
N CYS A 77 1.59 -31.47 4.41
CA CYS A 77 1.39 -30.48 5.45
C CYS A 77 0.30 -29.48 5.05
N GLN A 78 -0.14 -28.71 6.03
CA GLN A 78 -1.04 -27.59 5.88
C GLN A 78 -0.30 -26.30 6.20
N LYS A 79 -0.17 -25.43 5.20
CA LYS A 79 0.27 -24.05 5.38
C LYS A 79 -0.91 -23.23 5.90
N ILE A 80 -0.71 -22.53 7.00
CA ILE A 80 -1.71 -21.66 7.62
C ILE A 80 -1.10 -20.28 7.78
N VAL A 81 -1.77 -19.27 7.21
CA VAL A 81 -1.44 -17.86 7.46
C VAL A 81 -2.57 -17.24 8.26
N GLU A 82 -2.20 -16.59 9.36
CA GLU A 82 -3.11 -15.89 10.24
C GLU A 82 -2.74 -14.41 10.26
N ALA A 83 -3.74 -13.53 10.18
CA ALA A 83 -3.61 -12.10 10.44
C ALA A 83 -4.58 -11.73 11.56
N ASP A 84 -4.06 -11.12 12.63
CA ASP A 84 -4.82 -10.73 13.82
C ASP A 84 -5.69 -11.88 14.37
N ASN A 85 -5.09 -13.06 14.49
CA ASN A 85 -5.71 -14.29 14.97
C ASN A 85 -6.84 -14.83 14.08
N LYS A 86 -7.00 -14.32 12.85
CA LYS A 86 -7.91 -14.86 11.84
C LYS A 86 -7.12 -15.59 10.77
N VAL A 87 -7.52 -16.82 10.46
CA VAL A 87 -6.94 -17.58 9.34
C VAL A 87 -7.35 -16.89 8.03
N ILE A 88 -6.37 -16.36 7.30
CA ILE A 88 -6.57 -15.71 6.01
C ILE A 88 -6.18 -16.62 4.83
N LEU A 89 -5.32 -17.61 5.07
CA LEU A 89 -4.96 -18.63 4.09
C LEU A 89 -4.82 -20.00 4.75
N ARG A 90 -5.38 -21.02 4.09
CA ARG A 90 -5.15 -22.43 4.42
C ARG A 90 -4.92 -23.20 3.12
N LYS A 91 -3.74 -23.81 2.97
CA LYS A 91 -3.33 -24.49 1.73
C LYS A 91 -2.64 -25.80 2.07
N GLN A 92 -3.06 -26.91 1.44
CA GLN A 92 -2.36 -28.19 1.58
C GLN A 92 -1.21 -28.26 0.57
N LEU A 93 -0.05 -28.71 1.03
CA LEU A 93 1.18 -28.80 0.24
C LEU A 93 1.91 -30.12 0.54
N PRO A 94 2.79 -30.60 -0.35
CA PRO A 94 3.73 -31.66 -0.03
C PRO A 94 4.63 -31.27 1.16
N LEU A 95 5.00 -32.23 2.00
CA LEU A 95 5.90 -32.01 3.13
C LEU A 95 7.29 -31.49 2.68
N SER A 96 7.72 -31.88 1.49
CA SER A 96 8.95 -31.40 0.85
C SER A 96 8.94 -29.92 0.47
N SER A 97 7.77 -29.27 0.50
CA SER A 97 7.61 -27.84 0.18
C SER A 97 7.74 -26.93 1.40
N ILE A 98 7.98 -27.48 2.61
CA ILE A 98 8.22 -26.66 3.79
C ILE A 98 9.60 -26.01 3.68
N PRO A 99 9.70 -24.67 3.71
CA PRO A 99 10.99 -24.00 3.68
C PRO A 99 11.74 -24.19 4.99
N LYS A 100 13.08 -24.18 4.93
CA LYS A 100 13.93 -24.28 6.13
C LYS A 100 13.69 -23.15 7.12
N VAL A 101 13.40 -21.95 6.60
CA VAL A 101 13.09 -20.75 7.37
C VAL A 101 11.85 -20.11 6.74
N PRO A 102 10.68 -20.20 7.38
CA PRO A 102 9.48 -19.50 6.92
C PRO A 102 9.67 -17.99 6.94
N THR A 103 9.15 -17.32 5.93
CA THR A 103 9.28 -15.86 5.77
C THR A 103 7.91 -15.20 5.68
N VAL A 104 7.80 -14.07 6.39
CA VAL A 104 6.64 -13.17 6.32
C VAL A 104 7.16 -11.75 6.23
N HIS A 105 6.78 -11.04 5.17
CA HIS A 105 7.21 -9.67 4.92
C HIS A 105 5.99 -8.81 4.59
N LEU A 106 5.89 -7.66 5.25
CA LEU A 106 4.95 -6.62 4.84
C LEU A 106 5.46 -5.99 3.55
N ILE A 107 4.67 -6.08 2.49
CA ILE A 107 5.00 -5.47 1.19
C ILE A 107 4.57 -4.01 1.21
N THR A 108 3.29 -3.78 1.47
CA THR A 108 2.67 -2.45 1.39
C THR A 108 1.40 -2.37 2.21
N ASN A 109 1.07 -1.15 2.62
CA ASN A 109 -0.26 -0.79 3.11
C ASN A 109 -0.95 0.01 2.00
N PHE A 110 -2.23 -0.28 1.77
CA PHE A 110 -3.09 0.57 0.97
C PHE A 110 -4.12 1.21 1.87
N HIS A 111 -4.23 2.53 1.83
CA HIS A 111 -5.30 3.24 2.49
C HIS A 111 -6.07 4.13 1.52
N THR A 112 -7.19 4.68 2.00
CA THR A 112 -8.06 5.57 1.25
C THR A 112 -8.19 6.89 2.00
N HIS A 113 -8.50 7.98 1.28
CA HIS A 113 -8.94 9.23 1.89
C HIS A 113 -10.40 9.52 1.52
N PRO A 114 -11.22 10.05 2.44
CA PRO A 114 -12.56 10.51 2.10
C PRO A 114 -12.47 11.66 1.07
N PRO A 115 -13.41 11.73 0.11
CA PRO A 115 -13.52 12.91 -0.73
C PRO A 115 -13.99 14.10 0.11
N ASP A 116 -13.46 15.26 -0.21
CA ASP A 116 -14.05 16.52 0.19
C ASP A 116 -14.87 17.08 -0.98
N THR A 117 -16.09 17.50 -0.67
CA THR A 117 -16.94 18.20 -1.64
C THR A 117 -16.50 19.65 -1.71
N THR A 118 -16.01 20.08 -2.86
CA THR A 118 -15.64 21.48 -3.09
C THR A 118 -16.87 22.36 -3.25
N ARG A 119 -16.68 23.69 -3.25
CA ARG A 119 -17.79 24.67 -3.33
C ARG A 119 -18.62 24.55 -4.62
N ASP A 120 -17.99 24.05 -5.69
CA ASP A 120 -18.56 23.72 -7.00
C ASP A 120 -19.28 22.37 -7.04
N GLY A 121 -19.29 21.60 -5.93
CA GLY A 121 -19.99 20.31 -5.83
C GLY A 121 -19.17 19.12 -6.33
N GLU A 122 -17.94 19.34 -6.80
CA GLU A 122 -17.04 18.29 -7.25
C GLU A 122 -16.38 17.55 -6.08
N ALA A 123 -16.23 16.23 -6.20
CA ALA A 123 -15.56 15.40 -5.20
C ALA A 123 -14.06 15.38 -5.49
N ARG A 124 -13.24 15.84 -4.53
CA ARG A 124 -11.79 15.90 -4.68
C ARG A 124 -11.08 15.22 -3.52
N TYR A 125 -9.88 14.74 -3.78
CA TYR A 125 -9.10 13.94 -2.83
C TYR A 125 -7.79 14.63 -2.51
N SER A 126 -7.39 14.55 -1.24
CA SER A 126 -6.04 14.87 -0.83
C SER A 126 -5.06 13.78 -1.28
N PHE A 127 -3.81 14.19 -1.50
CA PHE A 127 -2.70 13.28 -1.75
C PHE A 127 -2.09 12.77 -0.43
N PHE A 128 -1.01 11.98 -0.48
CA PHE A 128 -0.31 11.52 0.72
C PHE A 128 0.06 12.69 1.66
N SER A 129 -0.21 12.51 2.95
CA SER A 129 0.20 13.44 3.98
C SER A 129 1.69 13.29 4.32
N THR A 130 2.26 14.29 4.99
CA THR A 130 3.61 14.17 5.59
C THR A 130 3.71 12.98 6.55
N GLN A 131 2.64 12.67 7.27
CA GLN A 131 2.61 11.55 8.19
C GLN A 131 2.70 10.22 7.43
N ASP A 132 1.93 10.05 6.36
CA ASP A 132 1.96 8.85 5.52
C ASP A 132 3.37 8.59 4.97
N MET A 133 3.98 9.64 4.42
CA MET A 133 5.31 9.56 3.85
C MET A 133 6.36 9.24 4.90
N ASN A 134 6.34 9.88 6.07
CA ASN A 134 7.29 9.59 7.14
C ASN A 134 7.10 8.18 7.71
N ILE A 135 5.86 7.69 7.82
CA ILE A 135 5.57 6.29 8.20
C ILE A 135 6.20 5.34 7.19
N LEU A 136 6.02 5.59 5.88
CA LEU A 136 6.67 4.80 4.85
C LEU A 136 8.19 4.84 5.05
N LEU A 137 8.82 6.02 5.02
CA LEU A 137 10.29 6.20 5.11
C LEU A 137 10.91 5.52 6.33
N GLN A 138 10.26 5.58 7.49
CA GLN A 138 10.76 5.00 8.74
C GLN A 138 10.46 3.50 8.91
N SER A 139 9.50 2.95 8.15
CA SER A 139 9.16 1.53 8.20
C SER A 139 10.13 0.66 7.40
N THR A 140 10.09 -0.66 7.61
CA THR A 140 10.75 -1.63 6.72
C THR A 140 9.95 -1.90 5.44
N ASN A 141 8.81 -1.24 5.24
CA ASN A 141 7.93 -1.47 4.09
C ASN A 141 8.56 -0.90 2.82
N PHE A 142 8.29 -1.58 1.71
CA PHE A 142 8.82 -1.18 0.40
C PHE A 142 7.97 -0.10 -0.25
N CYS A 143 6.67 -0.16 -0.07
CA CYS A 143 5.74 0.77 -0.67
C CYS A 143 4.56 1.10 0.23
N MET A 144 3.84 2.13 -0.20
CA MET A 144 2.54 2.55 0.32
C MET A 144 1.66 2.92 -0.86
N GLY A 145 0.38 2.58 -0.78
CA GLY A 145 -0.60 2.95 -1.78
C GLY A 145 -1.76 3.77 -1.22
N LEU A 146 -2.30 4.65 -2.05
CA LEU A 146 -3.45 5.49 -1.76
C LEU A 146 -4.51 5.25 -2.84
N ALA A 147 -5.64 4.65 -2.44
CA ALA A 147 -6.76 4.34 -3.30
C ALA A 147 -7.86 5.41 -3.16
N CYS A 148 -7.73 6.48 -3.97
CA CYS A 148 -8.70 7.57 -4.06
C CYS A 148 -9.53 7.39 -5.34
N ASP A 149 -9.75 8.45 -6.13
CA ASP A 149 -10.28 8.40 -7.49
C ASP A 149 -9.46 7.49 -8.42
N THR A 150 -8.15 7.55 -8.27
CA THR A 150 -7.13 6.70 -8.89
C THR A 150 -6.30 6.02 -7.82
N LEU A 151 -5.49 5.05 -8.24
CA LEU A 151 -4.54 4.37 -7.36
C LEU A 151 -3.17 5.01 -7.52
N TRP A 152 -2.68 5.59 -6.44
CA TRP A 152 -1.31 6.06 -6.30
C TRP A 152 -0.51 5.04 -5.51
N MET A 153 0.74 4.81 -5.90
CA MET A 153 1.65 3.96 -5.13
C MET A 153 3.05 4.57 -5.14
N VAL A 154 3.62 4.73 -3.95
CA VAL A 154 4.98 5.25 -3.76
C VAL A 154 5.85 4.14 -3.22
N CYS A 155 7.03 4.00 -3.80
CA CYS A 155 7.97 2.91 -3.57
C CYS A 155 9.35 3.46 -3.21
N LYS A 156 10.00 2.87 -2.20
CA LYS A 156 11.38 3.21 -1.80
C LYS A 156 12.40 2.61 -2.77
N CYS A 157 13.47 3.35 -3.05
CA CYS A 157 14.64 2.87 -3.77
C CYS A 157 15.82 2.63 -2.80
N ASP A 158 16.98 2.25 -3.34
CA ASP A 158 18.19 2.00 -2.56
C ASP A 158 18.69 3.19 -1.75
N LYS A 159 18.42 4.39 -2.24
CA LYS A 159 18.90 5.66 -1.68
C LYS A 159 17.74 6.55 -1.28
N THR A 160 16.78 5.98 -0.56
CA THR A 160 15.67 6.75 0.00
C THR A 160 16.12 7.55 1.23
N ILE A 161 15.63 8.79 1.36
CA ILE A 161 15.88 9.62 2.55
C ILE A 161 15.28 9.01 3.81
N GLY A 162 15.79 9.37 4.99
CA GLY A 162 15.24 8.84 6.25
C GLY A 162 13.92 9.49 6.69
N MET A 163 13.69 10.75 6.33
CA MET A 163 12.52 11.53 6.74
C MET A 163 12.37 12.79 5.88
N ILE A 164 11.13 13.26 5.72
CA ILE A 164 10.83 14.53 5.04
C ILE A 164 11.08 15.71 5.99
N GLY A 165 12.07 16.54 5.66
CA GLY A 165 12.34 17.82 6.33
C GLY A 165 11.34 18.92 5.96
N GLU A 166 11.39 20.06 6.66
CA GLU A 166 10.42 21.17 6.56
C GLU A 166 10.10 21.60 5.11
N ASN A 167 11.12 21.78 4.27
CA ASN A 167 10.93 22.13 2.87
C ASN A 167 10.07 21.10 2.12
N GLY A 168 10.35 19.81 2.31
CA GLY A 168 9.57 18.75 1.68
C GLY A 168 8.15 18.66 2.23
N GLN A 169 7.93 19.01 3.50
CA GLN A 169 6.57 19.09 4.07
C GLN A 169 5.76 20.20 3.41
N ASN A 170 6.37 21.37 3.23
CA ASN A 170 5.75 22.49 2.51
C ASN A 170 5.44 22.10 1.07
N THR A 171 6.35 21.38 0.39
CA THR A 171 6.11 20.92 -0.98
C THR A 171 5.00 19.87 -1.05
N LEU A 172 4.91 18.92 -0.10
CA LEU A 172 3.78 18.00 -0.04
C LEU A 172 2.45 18.71 0.17
N GLN A 173 2.40 19.70 1.07
CA GLN A 173 1.19 20.50 1.28
C GLN A 173 0.77 21.24 0.01
N GLN A 174 1.73 21.78 -0.75
CA GLN A 174 1.47 22.41 -2.04
C GLN A 174 0.95 21.40 -3.07
N ILE A 175 1.56 20.21 -3.15
CA ILE A 175 1.11 19.12 -4.02
C ILE A 175 -0.32 18.70 -3.67
N SER A 176 -0.60 18.44 -2.39
CA SER A 176 -1.93 18.07 -1.90
C SER A 176 -2.97 19.16 -2.15
N SER A 177 -2.60 20.43 -1.95
CA SER A 177 -3.46 21.56 -2.28
C SER A 177 -3.78 21.60 -3.79
N ARG A 178 -2.79 21.36 -4.66
CA ARG A 178 -3.01 21.33 -6.11
C ARG A 178 -3.94 20.19 -6.54
N PHE A 179 -3.73 18.97 -6.02
CA PHE A 179 -4.66 17.86 -6.22
C PHE A 179 -6.08 18.21 -5.76
N PHE A 180 -6.21 18.84 -4.60
CA PHE A 180 -7.48 19.34 -4.09
C PHE A 180 -8.10 20.42 -4.99
N HIS A 181 -7.31 21.19 -5.73
CA HIS A 181 -7.81 22.19 -6.67
C HIS A 181 -8.09 21.64 -8.08
N GLY A 182 -7.91 20.34 -8.30
CA GLY A 182 -8.11 19.68 -9.60
C GLY A 182 -6.89 19.77 -10.53
N ASP A 183 -5.78 20.32 -10.04
CA ASP A 183 -4.51 20.29 -10.74
C ASP A 183 -3.80 18.96 -10.49
N GLU A 184 -3.21 18.36 -11.50
CA GLU A 184 -2.29 17.23 -11.33
C GLU A 184 -0.83 17.74 -11.40
N PRO A 185 -0.15 17.97 -10.25
CA PRO A 185 1.22 18.50 -10.22
C PRO A 185 2.29 17.45 -10.57
N VAL A 186 2.06 16.65 -11.61
CA VAL A 186 2.85 15.45 -11.96
C VAL A 186 4.35 15.74 -12.09
N ALA A 187 4.73 16.86 -12.70
CA ALA A 187 6.13 17.26 -12.83
C ALA A 187 6.79 17.55 -11.47
N THR A 188 6.14 18.36 -10.64
CA THR A 188 6.62 18.68 -9.28
C THR A 188 6.71 17.42 -8.42
N LEU A 189 5.69 16.56 -8.52
CA LEU A 189 5.65 15.27 -7.81
C LEU A 189 6.79 14.35 -8.24
N ARG A 190 7.05 14.25 -9.55
CA ARG A 190 8.17 13.47 -10.11
C ARG A 190 9.51 13.97 -9.54
N ASP A 191 9.74 15.27 -9.58
CA ASP A 191 11.03 15.85 -9.19
C ASP A 191 11.29 15.63 -7.69
N GLU A 192 10.28 15.85 -6.84
CA GLU A 192 10.41 15.64 -5.40
C GLU A 192 10.57 14.17 -5.01
N MET A 193 9.77 13.26 -5.59
CA MET A 193 9.92 11.83 -5.32
C MET A 193 11.30 11.33 -5.72
N SER A 194 11.82 11.80 -6.86
CA SER A 194 13.18 11.48 -7.32
C SER A 194 14.24 11.98 -6.34
N ARG A 195 14.10 13.20 -5.81
CA ARG A 195 14.99 13.78 -4.79
C ARG A 195 14.97 12.98 -3.48
N TRP A 196 13.82 12.42 -3.12
CA TRP A 196 13.67 11.58 -1.93
C TRP A 196 14.10 10.14 -2.16
N GLY A 197 14.55 9.79 -3.36
CA GLY A 197 14.93 8.44 -3.73
C GLY A 197 13.75 7.49 -3.75
N MET A 198 12.63 7.93 -4.31
CA MET A 198 11.37 7.18 -4.40
C MET A 198 10.86 7.14 -5.83
N VAL A 199 10.10 6.09 -6.16
CA VAL A 199 9.39 5.96 -7.42
C VAL A 199 7.89 6.04 -7.14
N ILE A 200 7.16 6.70 -8.03
CA ILE A 200 5.70 6.78 -7.93
C ILE A 200 5.01 6.22 -9.16
N TYR A 201 3.91 5.52 -8.91
CA TYR A 201 3.02 4.97 -9.90
C TYR A 201 1.62 5.56 -9.77
N ASN A 202 0.92 5.68 -10.90
CA ASN A 202 -0.50 6.01 -10.94
C ASN A 202 -1.25 5.14 -11.96
N GLY A 203 -2.51 4.83 -11.68
CA GLY A 203 -3.41 4.23 -12.64
C GLY A 203 -4.79 3.97 -12.06
N ARG A 204 -5.70 3.41 -12.86
CA ARG A 204 -7.02 2.99 -12.38
C ARG A 204 -6.92 1.67 -11.62
N ILE A 205 -7.67 1.51 -10.53
CA ILE A 205 -7.71 0.27 -9.76
C ILE A 205 -8.16 -0.90 -10.65
N GLY A 206 -7.37 -1.96 -10.71
CA GLY A 206 -7.59 -3.14 -11.56
C GLY A 206 -7.03 -3.03 -12.97
N ASN A 207 -6.35 -1.92 -13.30
CA ASN A 207 -5.55 -1.77 -14.50
C ASN A 207 -4.06 -1.77 -14.14
N GLU A 208 -3.21 -1.59 -15.15
CA GLU A 208 -1.79 -1.33 -14.98
C GLU A 208 -1.54 0.04 -14.33
N LEU A 209 -0.68 0.06 -13.31
CA LEU A 209 -0.11 1.27 -12.73
C LEU A 209 1.15 1.62 -13.51
N LYS A 210 1.22 2.85 -14.01
CA LYS A 210 2.35 3.33 -14.81
C LYS A 210 3.27 4.17 -13.95
N ARG A 211 4.57 3.94 -14.12
CA ARG A 211 5.61 4.72 -13.45
C ARG A 211 5.57 6.15 -13.98
N ILE A 212 5.51 7.11 -13.05
CA ILE A 212 5.49 8.54 -13.37
C ILE A 212 6.91 9.13 -13.39
N THR A 213 7.79 8.65 -12.52
CA THR A 213 9.18 9.11 -12.35
C THR A 213 10.17 8.46 -13.29
#